data_AF-A0A6A4U9Y8-F1
#
_entry.id   AF-A0A6A4U9Y8-F1
#
_cell.length_a   1.000
_cell.length_b   1.000
_cell.length_c   1.000
_cell.angle_alpha   90.00
_cell.angle_beta   90.00
_cell.angle_gamma   90.00
#
_symmetry.space_group_name_H-M   'P 1'
#
loop_
_entity.id
_entity.type
_entity.pdbx_description
1 polymer ?
#
loop_
_entity_poly.entity_id
_entity_poly.type
_entity_poly.pdbx_seq_one_letter_code
_entity_poly.pdbx_strand_id
1 'polypeptide(L)' 'HITALERAGIRSLPDGQAVTYDVEQDRNGRESAVNLALA' A
#
# COMPACT_ATOMS: atom_id res chain seq x y z
N HIS A 1 4.61 -2.26 -3.20
CA HIS A 1 4.36 -3.50 -3.96
C HIS A 1 2.94 -3.46 -4.52
N ILE A 2 2.73 -3.88 -5.78
CA ILE A 2 1.37 -3.90 -6.38
C ILE A 2 0.39 -4.79 -5.59
N THR A 3 0.92 -5.76 -4.87
CA THR A 3 0.21 -6.66 -3.97
C THR A 3 -0.61 -5.93 -2.90
N ALA A 4 -0.16 -4.75 -2.45
CA ALA A 4 -0.89 -3.95 -1.47
C ALA A 4 -2.13 -3.26 -2.09
N LEU A 5 -2.02 -2.80 -3.34
CA LEU A 5 -3.15 -2.23 -4.10
C LEU A 5 -4.21 -3.30 -4.39
N GLU A 6 -3.77 -4.49 -4.84
CA GLU A 6 -4.68 -5.60 -5.13
C GLU A 6 -5.46 -6.05 -3.89
N ARG A 7 -4.78 -6.14 -2.74
CA ARG A 7 -5.42 -6.45 -1.45
C ARG A 7 -6.42 -5.38 -1.00
N ALA A 8 -6.14 -4.11 -1.30
CA ALA A 8 -7.02 -2.99 -1.02
C ALA A 8 -8.20 -2.87 -2.00
N GLY A 9 -8.25 -3.69 -3.06
CA GLY A 9 -9.24 -3.58 -4.13
C GLY A 9 -9.07 -2.32 -5.00
N ILE A 10 -7.92 -1.64 -4.89
CA ILE A 10 -7.62 -0.41 -5.61
C ILE A 10 -6.93 -0.79 -6.92
N ARG A 11 -7.68 -0.72 -8.03
CA ARG A 11 -7.17 -1.04 -9.37
C ARG A 11 -6.24 0.02 -9.95
N SER A 12 -6.40 1.27 -9.54
CA SER A 12 -5.60 2.40 -10.02
C SER A 12 -5.65 3.52 -8.99
N LEU A 13 -4.52 4.18 -8.77
CA LEU A 13 -4.44 5.42 -8.01
C LEU A 13 -4.21 6.58 -8.99
N PRO A 14 -5.18 7.49 -9.15
CA PRO A 14 -4.94 8.70 -9.91
C PRO A 14 -3.87 9.55 -9.22
N ASP A 15 -3.12 10.30 -10.00
CA ASP A 15 -2.13 11.26 -9.51
C ASP A 15 -2.77 12.26 -8.53
N GLY A 16 -2.07 12.50 -7.41
CA GLY A 16 -2.56 13.37 -6.33
C GLY A 16 -3.56 12.72 -5.37
N GLN A 17 -3.96 11.45 -5.57
CA GLN A 17 -4.82 10.74 -4.62
C GLN A 17 -4.08 10.47 -3.30
N ALA A 18 -4.61 11.02 -2.21
CA ALA A 18 -4.14 10.70 -0.87
C ALA A 18 -4.55 9.27 -0.49
N VAL A 19 -3.61 8.53 0.07
CA VAL A 19 -3.81 7.18 0.60
C VAL A 19 -3.17 7.08 1.97
N THR A 20 -3.82 6.32 2.85
CA THR A 20 -3.26 5.89 4.12
C THR A 20 -2.74 4.47 3.97
N TYR A 21 -1.60 4.19 4.60
CA TYR A 21 -1.00 2.88 4.61
C TYR A 21 -0.20 2.69 5.89
N ASP A 22 -0.01 1.43 6.26
CA ASP A 22 0.90 1.03 7.32
C ASP A 22 2.21 0.53 6.72
N VAL A 23 3.31 0.63 7.48
CA VAL A 23 4.63 0.15 7.04
C VAL A 23 5.06 -1.00 7.94
N GLU A 24 5.23 -2.17 7.33
CA GLU A 24 5.77 -3.34 8.03
C GLU A 24 7.17 -3.66 7.52
N GLN A 25 8.06 -4.03 8.45
CA GLN A 25 9.41 -4.48 8.13
C GLN A 25 9.41 -6.01 8.01
N ASP A 26 9.73 -6.51 6.83
CA ASP A 26 9.88 -7.94 6.56
C ASP A 26 11.12 -8.52 7.25
N ARG A 27 11.15 -9.84 7.44
CA ARG A 27 12.27 -10.57 8.06
C ARG A 27 13.61 -10.36 7.35
N ASN A 28 13.57 -9.93 6.09
CA ASN A 28 14.75 -9.58 5.30
C ASN A 28 15.17 -8.10 5.46
N GLY A 29 14.59 -7.37 6.41
CA GLY A 29 14.85 -5.96 6.67
C GLY A 29 14.23 -5.00 5.66
N ARG A 30 13.32 -5.49 4.79
CA ARG A 30 12.66 -4.66 3.76
C ARG A 30 11.36 -4.09 4.28
N GLU A 31 11.17 -2.80 4.09
CA GLU A 31 9.92 -2.13 4.42
C GLU A 31 8.89 -2.33 3.29
N SER A 32 7.67 -2.71 3.66
CA SER A 32 6.55 -2.89 2.74
C SER A 32 5.32 -2.14 3.24
N ALA A 33 4.70 -1.40 2.33
CA ALA A 33 3.40 -0.79 2.59
C ALA A 33 2.30 -1.87 2.63
N VAL A 34 1.53 -1.89 3.71
CA VAL A 34 0.40 -2.78 3.95
C VAL A 34 -0.85 -1.96 4.31
N ASN A 35 -2.02 -2.62 4.34
CA ASN A 35 -3.29 -2.00 4.73
C ASN A 35 -3.58 -0.68 3.98
N LEU A 36 -3.30 -0.64 2.67
CA LEU A 36 -3.59 0.53 1.87
C LEU A 36 -5.09 0.85 1.89
N ALA A 37 -5.44 2.10 2.14
CA ALA A 37 -6.79 2.61 2.07
C ALA A 37 -6.78 4.02 1.46
N LEU A 38 -7.90 4.42 0.86
CA LEU A 38 -8.10 5.80 0.44
C LEU A 38 -8.26 6.66 1.70
N ALA A 39 -7.57 7.81 1.74
CA ALA A 39 -7.66 8.75 2.85
C ALA A 39 -9.02 9.47 2.90
#